data_AF-A0A649UCC7-F1
#
_entry.id   AF-A0A649UCC7-F1
#
_cell.length_a   1.000
_cell.length_b   1.000
_cell.length_c   1.000
_cell.angle_alpha   90.00
_cell.angle_beta   90.00
_cell.angle_gamma   90.00
#
_symmetry.space_group_name_H-M   'P 1'
#
loop_
_entity.id
_entity.type
_entity.pdbx_description
1 polymer ?
#
loop_
_entity_poly.entity_id
_entity_poly.type
_entity_poly.pdbx_seq_one_letter_code
_entity_poly.pdbx_strand_id
1 'polypeptide(L)'
;PYSDQNKKLSIPTIISHVVKYIPELQKSVEKLRRRKQEIISRASRNGDTTNLLGDSLVYPAISVTGLDKNEVMVQISIISKATMAPLSEILKVLEKEGLQLINASTFTTQDDKTFYTLHLQAKDYVTIMGECLCELLTKTMKEQRKLR
;
A
#
# COMPACT_ATOMS: atom_id res chain seq x y z
N PRO A 1 28.77 -21.22 -19.92
CA PRO A 1 28.31 -22.29 -20.83
C PRO A 1 26.79 -22.52 -20.67
N TYR A 2 26.02 -21.71 -21.38
CA TYR A 2 24.56 -21.80 -21.51
C TYR A 2 24.26 -22.70 -22.71
N SER A 3 23.98 -23.98 -22.44
CA SER A 3 23.50 -24.90 -23.46
C SER A 3 22.73 -26.03 -22.80
N ASP A 4 21.52 -25.74 -22.32
CA ASP A 4 20.51 -26.77 -22.12
C ASP A 4 19.43 -26.55 -23.18
N GLN A 5 19.72 -27.10 -24.35
CA GLN A 5 18.82 -27.17 -25.49
C GLN A 5 17.55 -27.90 -25.06
N ASN A 6 16.39 -27.44 -25.57
CA ASN A 6 15.05 -28.03 -25.44
C ASN A 6 15.01 -29.57 -25.52
N LYS A 7 15.38 -30.26 -24.43
CA LYS A 7 15.14 -31.69 -24.26
C LYS A 7 13.67 -31.85 -23.94
N LYS A 8 12.90 -32.31 -24.92
CA LYS A 8 11.53 -32.79 -24.70
C LYS A 8 11.61 -33.87 -23.62
N LEU A 9 11.15 -33.53 -22.42
CA LEU A 9 11.07 -34.47 -21.30
C LEU A 9 10.21 -35.65 -21.74
N SER A 10 10.64 -36.85 -21.36
CA SER A 10 9.85 -38.04 -21.65
C SER A 10 8.46 -37.89 -21.02
N ILE A 11 7.43 -38.43 -21.66
CA ILE A 11 6.05 -38.36 -21.16
C ILE A 11 5.96 -38.84 -19.69
N PRO A 12 6.62 -39.93 -19.26
CA PRO A 12 6.67 -40.33 -17.85
C PRO A 12 7.25 -39.27 -16.91
N THR A 13 8.30 -38.54 -17.34
CA THR A 13 8.91 -37.46 -16.55
C THR A 13 7.98 -36.27 -16.39
N ILE A 14 7.27 -35.90 -17.46
CA ILE A 14 6.26 -34.83 -17.41
C ILE A 14 5.12 -35.24 -16.48
N ILE A 15 4.61 -36.47 -16.61
CA ILE A 15 3.54 -36.98 -15.74
C ILE A 15 3.99 -36.97 -14.28
N SER A 16 5.22 -37.41 -13.98
CA SER A 16 5.77 -37.37 -12.61
C SER A 16 5.80 -35.95 -12.04
N HIS A 17 6.23 -34.96 -12.82
CA HIS A 17 6.23 -33.56 -12.40
C HIS A 17 4.81 -33.00 -12.22
N VAL A 18 3.89 -33.29 -13.15
CA VAL A 18 2.51 -32.79 -13.12
C VAL A 18 1.72 -33.38 -11.94
N VAL A 19 1.89 -34.67 -11.66
CA VAL A 19 1.28 -35.37 -10.52
C VAL A 19 1.67 -34.74 -9.20
N LYS A 20 2.90 -34.21 -9.10
CA LYS A 20 3.37 -33.48 -7.91
C LYS A 20 2.91 -32.02 -7.91
N TYR A 21 2.99 -31.34 -9.05
CA TYR A 21 2.80 -29.90 -9.14
C TYR A 21 1.31 -29.48 -9.05
N ILE A 22 0.38 -30.25 -9.60
CA ILE A 22 -1.06 -29.93 -9.54
C ILE A 22 -1.55 -29.83 -8.07
N PRO A 23 -1.32 -30.83 -7.20
CA PRO A 23 -1.72 -30.75 -5.79
C PRO A 23 -1.05 -29.60 -5.03
N GLU A 24 0.23 -29.32 -5.32
CA GLU A 24 0.98 -28.21 -4.70
C GLU A 24 0.38 -26.84 -5.06
N LEU A 25 0.00 -26.66 -6.33
CA LEU A 25 -0.71 -25.46 -6.79
C LEU A 25 -2.09 -25.33 -6.14
N GLN A 26 -2.87 -26.41 -6.10
CA GLN A 26 -4.18 -26.40 -5.45
C GLN A 26 -4.08 -26.00 -3.97
N LYS A 27 -3.08 -26.52 -3.25
CA LYS A 27 -2.80 -26.13 -1.85
C LYS A 27 -2.44 -24.65 -1.72
N SER A 28 -1.68 -24.11 -2.67
CA SER A 28 -1.27 -22.71 -2.67
C SER A 28 -2.46 -21.78 -2.92
N VAL A 29 -3.34 -22.12 -3.86
CA VAL A 29 -4.59 -21.39 -4.13
C VAL A 29 -5.50 -21.42 -2.92
N GLU A 30 -5.67 -22.58 -2.29
CA GLU A 30 -6.53 -22.73 -1.11
C GLU A 30 -6.01 -21.92 0.10
N LYS A 31 -4.69 -21.90 0.32
CA LYS A 31 -4.04 -21.05 1.32
C LYS A 31 -4.32 -19.56 1.06
N LEU A 32 -4.22 -19.13 -0.20
CA LEU A 32 -4.49 -17.75 -0.59
C LEU A 32 -5.97 -17.40 -0.41
N ARG A 33 -6.89 -18.30 -0.77
CA ARG A 33 -8.34 -18.13 -0.60
C ARG A 33 -8.69 -17.96 0.88
N ARG A 34 -8.13 -18.80 1.76
CA ARG A 34 -8.31 -18.69 3.21
C ARG A 34 -7.80 -17.35 3.74
N ARG A 35 -6.59 -16.94 3.35
CA ARG A 35 -6.01 -15.65 3.76
C ARG A 35 -6.86 -14.47 3.29
N LYS A 36 -7.38 -14.52 2.05
CA LYS A 36 -8.32 -13.51 1.54
C LYS A 36 -9.58 -13.43 2.41
N GLN A 37 -10.20 -14.56 2.73
CA GLN A 37 -11.40 -14.61 3.57
C GLN A 37 -11.14 -14.10 4.99
N GLU A 38 -9.99 -14.43 5.59
CA GLU A 38 -9.60 -13.95 6.91
C GLU A 38 -9.42 -12.43 6.94
N ILE A 39 -8.81 -11.84 5.91
CA ILE A 39 -8.66 -10.39 5.81
C ILE A 39 -10.03 -9.72 5.70
N ILE A 40 -10.91 -10.24 4.84
CA ILE A 40 -12.28 -9.72 4.69
C ILE A 40 -13.06 -9.82 5.99
N SER A 41 -12.97 -10.94 6.72
CA SER A 41 -13.70 -11.11 7.98
C SER A 41 -13.18 -10.20 9.09
N ARG A 42 -11.86 -9.96 9.16
CA ARG A 42 -11.27 -8.97 10.07
C ARG A 42 -11.71 -7.54 9.73
N ALA A 43 -11.75 -7.19 8.44
CA ALA A 43 -12.22 -5.88 7.99
C ALA A 43 -13.71 -5.68 8.31
N SER A 44 -14.54 -6.70 8.11
CA SER A 44 -15.97 -6.67 8.47
C SER A 44 -16.19 -6.60 9.99
N ARG A 45 -15.37 -7.27 10.80
CA ARG A 45 -15.50 -7.23 12.28
C ARG A 45 -15.07 -5.89 12.88
N ASN A 46 -14.21 -5.15 12.18
CA ASN A 46 -13.84 -3.78 12.52
C ASN A 46 -14.76 -2.75 11.82
N GLY A 47 -15.81 -3.21 11.15
CA GLY A 47 -16.78 -2.38 10.45
C GLY A 47 -17.83 -1.84 11.40
N ASP A 48 -17.44 -0.87 12.23
CA ASP A 48 -18.40 0.09 12.82
C ASP A 48 -17.81 1.51 12.88
N THR A 49 -17.14 1.90 11.80
CA THR A 49 -16.86 3.33 11.51
C THR A 49 -17.46 3.78 10.18
N THR A 50 -18.36 2.98 9.59
CA THR A 50 -19.11 3.32 8.38
C THR A 50 -20.26 4.30 8.63
N ASN A 51 -20.46 4.77 9.86
CA ASN A 51 -21.47 5.78 10.22
C ASN A 51 -20.89 7.20 10.37
N LEU A 52 -19.95 7.60 9.52
CA LEU A 52 -19.67 9.03 9.28
C LEU A 52 -20.20 9.49 7.90
N LEU A 53 -21.23 8.81 7.38
CA LEU A 53 -22.12 9.34 6.35
C LEU A 53 -23.15 10.29 6.99
N GLY A 54 -22.63 11.34 7.61
CA GLY A 54 -23.38 12.45 8.17
C GLY A 54 -22.53 13.70 8.02
N ASP A 55 -22.62 14.34 6.86
CA ASP A 55 -22.20 15.73 6.59
C ASP A 55 -20.75 16.14 6.98
N SER A 56 -19.84 15.19 7.17
CA SER A 56 -18.48 15.48 7.61
C SER A 56 -17.55 15.58 6.41
N LEU A 57 -16.86 16.71 6.27
CA LEU A 57 -15.78 16.92 5.30
C LEU A 57 -14.95 15.65 5.12
N VAL A 58 -14.95 15.09 3.91
CA VAL A 58 -14.12 13.92 3.59
C VAL A 58 -12.66 14.32 3.69
N TYR A 59 -12.05 14.08 4.84
CA TYR A 59 -10.64 14.31 5.07
C TYR A 59 -9.84 13.18 4.42
N PRO A 60 -8.77 13.49 3.69
CA PRO A 60 -7.85 12.47 3.25
C PRO A 60 -7.23 11.78 4.46
N ALA A 61 -7.31 10.45 4.50
CA ALA A 61 -6.74 9.67 5.59
C ALA A 61 -5.26 9.40 5.28
N ILE A 62 -4.39 9.69 6.25
CA ILE A 62 -2.95 9.51 6.14
C ILE A 62 -2.54 8.55 7.25
N SER A 63 -1.74 7.55 6.91
CA SER A 63 -1.10 6.68 7.88
C SER A 63 0.38 6.58 7.57
N VAL A 64 1.19 6.52 8.62
CA VAL A 64 2.63 6.41 8.54
C VAL A 64 3.02 5.20 9.38
N THR A 65 3.75 4.27 8.77
CA THR A 65 4.19 3.02 9.40
C THR A 65 5.68 2.89 9.27
N GLY A 66 6.40 2.73 10.38
CA GLY A 66 7.82 2.37 10.35
C GLY A 66 8.00 0.94 9.83
N LEU A 67 8.85 0.74 8.83
CA LEU A 67 9.18 -0.58 8.27
C LEU A 67 10.44 -1.15 8.91
N ASP A 68 11.50 -0.34 9.00
CA ASP A 68 12.81 -0.70 9.56
C ASP A 68 13.46 0.54 10.19
N LYS A 69 14.70 0.41 10.69
CA LYS A 69 15.45 1.46 11.40
C LYS A 69 15.52 2.79 10.65
N ASN A 70 15.51 2.79 9.32
CA ASN A 70 15.55 4.00 8.51
C ASN A 70 14.49 3.99 7.40
N GLU A 71 13.43 3.20 7.52
CA GLU A 71 12.42 3.09 6.46
C GLU A 71 11.02 3.33 6.97
N VAL A 72 10.25 4.08 6.18
CA VAL A 72 8.88 4.49 6.50
C VAL A 72 7.98 4.25 5.30
N MET A 73 6.78 3.76 5.57
CA MET A 73 5.70 3.69 4.61
C MET A 73 4.63 4.71 4.95
N VAL A 74 4.35 5.62 4.01
CA VAL A 74 3.25 6.58 4.09
C VAL A 74 2.14 6.12 3.17
N GLN A 75 0.95 5.91 3.71
CA GLN A 75 -0.24 5.57 2.93
C GLN A 75 -1.27 6.69 3.05
N ILE A 76 -1.74 7.15 1.89
CA ILE A 76 -2.68 8.27 1.77
C ILE A 76 -3.88 7.77 1.01
N SER A 77 -5.09 7.97 1.55
CA SER A 77 -6.33 7.66 0.86
C SER A 77 -7.16 8.92 0.63
N ILE A 78 -7.53 9.15 -0.62
CA ILE A 78 -8.27 10.33 -1.08
C ILE A 78 -9.48 9.86 -1.88
N ILE A 79 -10.64 10.44 -1.65
CA ILE A 79 -11.80 10.27 -2.52
C ILE A 79 -11.72 11.35 -3.60
N SER A 80 -11.61 10.93 -4.86
CA SER A 80 -11.34 11.74 -6.06
C SER A 80 -12.21 13.01 -6.18
N LYS A 81 -13.46 12.95 -5.71
CA LYS A 81 -14.43 14.05 -5.81
C LYS A 81 -14.01 15.27 -4.98
N ALA A 82 -13.13 15.09 -4.00
CA ALA A 82 -12.85 16.07 -2.96
C ALA A 82 -11.48 16.73 -3.09
N THR A 83 -11.00 17.01 -4.31
CA THR A 83 -9.77 17.75 -4.65
C THR A 83 -8.61 16.79 -4.94
N MET A 84 -7.99 16.90 -6.12
CA MET A 84 -6.63 16.39 -6.33
C MET A 84 -5.74 17.07 -5.29
N ALA A 85 -5.45 16.38 -4.18
CA ALA A 85 -4.34 16.76 -3.34
C ALA A 85 -3.10 16.73 -4.25
N PRO A 86 -2.38 17.85 -4.44
CA PRO A 86 -1.19 17.83 -5.24
C PRO A 86 -0.18 16.95 -4.49
N LEU A 87 -0.06 15.69 -4.91
CA LEU A 87 0.91 14.72 -4.39
C LEU A 87 2.33 15.34 -4.43
N SER A 88 2.58 16.24 -5.39
CA SER A 88 3.78 17.07 -5.47
C SER A 88 4.07 17.87 -4.20
N GLU A 89 3.07 18.45 -3.54
CA GLU A 89 3.28 19.19 -2.28
C GLU A 89 3.56 18.27 -1.11
N ILE A 90 2.89 17.11 -1.09
CA ILE A 90 3.15 16.09 -0.08
C ILE A 90 4.59 15.58 -0.24
N LEU A 91 5.02 15.30 -1.47
CA LEU A 91 6.40 14.93 -1.78
C LEU A 91 7.40 16.01 -1.35
N LYS A 92 7.14 17.28 -1.64
CA LYS A 92 8.02 18.39 -1.21
C LYS A 92 8.17 18.45 0.31
N VAL A 93 7.08 18.26 1.06
CA VAL A 93 7.14 18.21 2.53
C VAL A 93 7.97 17.02 2.98
N LEU A 94 7.72 15.83 2.43
CA LEU A 94 8.48 14.62 2.77
C LEU A 94 9.99 14.80 2.48
N GLU A 95 10.34 15.36 1.32
CA GLU A 95 11.74 15.65 0.96
C GLU A 95 12.39 16.67 1.90
N LYS A 96 11.65 17.70 2.32
CA LYS A 96 12.12 18.71 3.29
C LYS A 96 12.39 18.09 4.66
N GLU A 97 11.57 17.13 5.09
CA GLU A 97 11.78 16.36 6.32
C GLU A 97 12.94 15.35 6.22
N GLY A 98 13.69 15.35 5.11
CA GLY A 98 14.84 14.48 4.91
C GLY A 98 14.47 13.05 4.53
N LEU A 99 13.23 12.82 4.09
CA LEU A 99 12.76 11.53 3.59
C LEU A 99 13.05 11.43 2.09
N GLN A 100 13.73 10.35 1.70
CA GLN A 100 14.01 10.03 0.31
C GLN A 100 13.02 8.99 -0.21
N LEU A 101 12.37 9.26 -1.33
CA LEU A 101 11.49 8.28 -1.97
C LEU A 101 12.28 7.10 -2.54
N ILE A 102 11.96 5.89 -2.07
CA ILE A 102 12.45 4.62 -2.61
C ILE A 102 11.48 4.12 -3.68
N ASN A 103 10.19 4.08 -3.35
CA ASN A 103 9.16 3.54 -4.23
C ASN A 103 7.82 4.23 -4.01
N ALA A 104 7.00 4.28 -5.06
CA ALA A 104 5.64 4.80 -5.01
C ALA A 104 4.71 3.88 -5.79
N SER A 105 3.54 3.63 -5.24
CA SER A 105 2.45 2.95 -5.94
C SER A 105 1.14 3.67 -5.72
N THR A 106 0.25 3.54 -6.71
CA THR A 106 -1.09 4.11 -6.67
C THR A 106 -2.11 3.03 -7.00
N PHE A 107 -3.23 3.04 -6.29
CA PHE A 107 -4.34 2.13 -6.53
C PHE A 107 -5.65 2.89 -6.42
N THR A 108 -6.50 2.80 -7.43
CA THR A 108 -7.83 3.44 -7.43
C THR A 108 -8.91 2.39 -7.43
N THR A 109 -9.88 2.53 -6.52
CA THR A 109 -11.05 1.64 -6.44
C THR A 109 -12.12 2.05 -7.44
N GLN A 110 -13.07 1.14 -7.68
CA GLN A 110 -14.27 1.43 -8.48
C GLN A 110 -15.10 2.59 -7.92
N ASP A 111 -15.06 2.81 -6.60
CA ASP A 111 -15.72 3.94 -5.92
C ASP A 111 -14.93 5.26 -5.99
N ASP A 112 -13.95 5.35 -6.91
CA ASP A 112 -13.15 6.55 -7.17
C ASP A 112 -12.35 7.02 -5.93
N LYS A 113 -11.98 6.06 -5.08
CA LYS A 113 -11.06 6.26 -3.95
C LYS A 113 -9.67 5.85 -4.39
N THR A 114 -8.74 6.80 -4.35
CA THR A 114 -7.34 6.58 -4.71
C THR A 114 -6.50 6.45 -3.45
N PHE A 115 -5.66 5.42 -3.44
CA PHE A 115 -4.68 5.10 -2.41
C PHE A 115 -3.29 5.32 -2.98
N TYR A 116 -2.51 6.15 -2.33
CA TYR A 116 -1.09 6.34 -2.60
C TYR A 116 -0.30 5.63 -1.51
N THR A 117 0.68 4.82 -1.91
CA THR A 117 1.63 4.19 -1.00
C THR A 117 3.03 4.65 -1.35
N LEU A 118 3.68 5.32 -0.42
CA LEU A 118 5.02 5.86 -0.57
C LEU A 118 5.95 5.11 0.39
N HIS A 119 6.99 4.51 -0.15
CA HIS A 119 8.07 3.89 0.61
C HIS A 119 9.25 4.85 0.61
N LEU A 120 9.64 5.28 1.81
CA LEU A 120 10.60 6.34 2.04
C LEU A 120 11.75 5.86 2.91
N GLN A 121 12.96 6.33 2.62
CA GLN A 121 14.14 6.19 3.46
C GLN A 121 14.36 7.47 4.28
N ALA A 122 14.59 7.29 5.57
CA ALA A 122 15.02 8.32 6.50
C ALA A 122 16.54 8.52 6.43
N LYS A 123 16.97 9.77 6.29
CA LYS A 123 18.38 10.11 6.54
C LYS A 123 18.71 10.02 8.04
N ASP A 124 17.81 10.52 8.90
CA ASP A 124 17.94 10.47 10.36
C ASP A 124 16.67 9.91 11.02
N TYR A 125 16.80 8.79 11.74
CA TYR A 125 15.67 8.11 12.41
C TYR A 125 15.03 8.95 13.53
N VAL A 126 15.84 9.79 14.19
CA VAL A 126 15.42 10.59 15.35
C VAL A 126 14.35 11.61 14.97
N THR A 127 14.41 12.16 13.75
CA THR A 127 13.47 13.17 13.23
C THR A 127 12.06 12.60 13.04
N ILE A 128 11.94 11.32 12.66
CA ILE A 128 10.66 10.68 12.32
C ILE A 128 9.89 10.20 13.56
N MET A 129 10.61 9.81 14.61
CA MET A 129 10.00 9.39 15.88
C MET A 129 9.64 10.59 16.77
N GLY A 130 10.35 11.72 16.63
CA GLY A 130 10.13 12.94 17.42
C GLY A 130 8.97 13.82 16.95
N GLU A 131 8.66 13.79 15.64
CA GLU A 131 7.55 14.55 15.06
C GLU A 131 6.51 13.60 14.46
N CYS A 132 5.23 13.82 14.78
CA CYS A 132 4.14 13.05 14.20
C CYS A 132 3.98 13.43 12.71
N LEU A 133 4.67 12.71 11.81
CA LEU A 133 4.61 12.93 10.36
C LEU A 133 3.16 12.92 9.83
N CYS A 134 2.30 12.10 10.43
CA CYS A 134 0.86 12.10 10.14
C CYS A 134 0.21 13.47 10.38
N GLU A 135 0.52 14.14 11.48
CA GLU A 135 -0.01 15.46 11.82
C GLU A 135 0.51 16.54 10.87
N LEU A 136 1.80 16.52 10.55
CA LEU A 136 2.41 17.45 9.60
C LEU A 136 1.72 17.35 8.23
N LEU A 137 1.60 16.14 7.70
CA LEU A 137 0.95 15.91 6.41
C LEU A 137 -0.54 16.28 6.44
N THR A 138 -1.24 16.00 7.54
CA THR A 138 -2.64 16.39 7.73
C THR A 138 -2.79 17.91 7.74
N LYS A 139 -1.87 18.63 8.38
CA LYS A 139 -1.84 20.09 8.40
C LYS A 139 -1.61 20.68 7.02
N THR A 140 -0.61 20.18 6.28
CA THR A 140 -0.32 20.62 4.90
C THR A 140 -1.55 20.43 4.01
N MET A 141 -2.25 19.30 4.12
CA MET A 141 -3.46 19.05 3.32
C MET A 141 -4.63 19.98 3.68
N LYS A 142 -4.77 20.37 4.95
CA LYS A 142 -5.77 21.36 5.39
C LYS A 142 -5.44 22.77 4.92
N GLU A 143 -4.17 23.15 4.95
CA GLU A 143 -3.70 24.49 4.57
C GLU A 143 -3.88 24.77 3.07
N GLN A 144 -3.58 23.77 2.23
CA GLN A 144 -3.75 23.88 0.77
C GLN A 144 -5.22 24.02 0.32
N ARG A 145 -6.19 23.61 1.15
CA ARG A 145 -7.61 23.81 0.86
C ARG A 145 -8.09 25.21 1.22
N LYS A 146 -7.45 25.90 2.18
CA LYS A 146 -7.81 27.28 2.57
C LYS A 146 -7.31 28.32 1.57
N LEU A 147 -6.31 27.96 0.76
CA LEU A 147 -5.72 28.84 -0.25
C LEU A 147 -6.44 28.79 -1.62
N ARG A 148 -7.48 27.96 -1.74
CA ARG A 148 -8.28 27.79 -2.96
C ARG A 148 -9.70 28.31 -2.78
#